data_AF-A0A2S5M0J5-F1
#
_entry.id   AF-A0A2S5M0J5-F1
#
_cell.length_a   1.000
_cell.length_b   1.000
_cell.length_c   1.000
_cell.angle_alpha   90.00
_cell.angle_beta   90.00
_cell.angle_gamma   90.00
#
_symmetry.space_group_name_H-M   'P 1'
#
loop_
_entity.id
_entity.type
_entity.pdbx_description
1 polymer ?
#
loop_
_entity_poly.entity_id
_entity_poly.type
_entity_poly.pdbx_seq_one_letter_code
_entity_poly.pdbx_strand_id
1 'polypeptide(L)'
;MVKNITSREVIAANLSALMGRNKHSEGDLHRKTGLSQSTIGRTRKAETATTVDTLDALAKVYGLQPWQMLIADLDISNPPVLKALTKKEQEFYDKMKQVMKELQ
;
A
#
# COMPACT_ATOMS: atom_id res chain seq x y z
N MET A 1 -15.19 13.97 6.36
CA MET A 1 -15.78 13.30 5.18
C MET A 1 -14.71 12.40 4.59
N VAL A 2 -14.95 11.09 4.51
CA VAL A 2 -14.07 10.19 3.78
C VAL A 2 -14.23 10.54 2.30
N LYS A 3 -13.15 11.01 1.67
CA LYS A 3 -13.13 11.28 0.22
C LYS A 3 -13.39 9.94 -0.48
N ASN A 4 -14.44 9.84 -1.28
CA ASN A 4 -14.79 8.60 -1.96
C ASN A 4 -13.84 8.43 -3.16
N ILE A 5 -12.66 7.84 -2.92
CA ILE A 5 -11.64 7.59 -3.93
C ILE A 5 -11.80 6.19 -4.51
N THR A 6 -11.53 6.07 -5.80
CA THR A 6 -11.58 4.81 -6.53
C THR A 6 -10.37 3.94 -6.20
N SER A 7 -10.48 2.61 -6.37
CA SER A 7 -9.36 1.69 -6.11
C SER A 7 -8.10 2.02 -6.94
N ARG A 8 -8.28 2.52 -8.16
CA ARG A 8 -7.16 2.97 -9.03
C ARG A 8 -6.43 4.18 -8.43
N GLU A 9 -7.16 5.12 -7.83
CA GLU A 9 -6.56 6.29 -7.18
C GLU A 9 -5.82 5.89 -5.90
N VAL A 10 -6.35 4.92 -5.15
CA VAL A 10 -5.66 4.35 -3.98
C VAL A 10 -4.35 3.69 -4.40
N ILE A 11 -4.38 2.81 -5.41
CA ILE A 11 -3.18 2.13 -5.92
C ILE A 11 -2.17 3.17 -6.43
N ALA A 12 -2.61 4.17 -7.20
CA ALA A 12 -1.78 5.24 -7.74
C ALA A 12 -1.07 6.05 -6.64
N ALA A 13 -1.81 6.44 -5.61
CA ALA A 13 -1.29 7.18 -4.47
C ALA A 13 -0.27 6.35 -3.69
N ASN A 14 -0.62 5.11 -3.35
CA ASN A 14 0.25 4.19 -2.60
C ASN A 14 1.53 3.88 -3.39
N LEU A 15 1.42 3.59 -4.69
CA LEU A 15 2.59 3.33 -5.55
C LEU A 15 3.51 4.54 -5.62
N SER A 16 2.95 5.75 -5.76
CA SER A 16 3.75 6.98 -5.80
C SER A 16 4.46 7.25 -4.47
N ALA A 17 3.80 7.02 -3.34
CA ALA A 17 4.41 7.14 -2.01
C ALA A 17 5.53 6.11 -1.80
N LEU A 18 5.29 4.85 -2.17
CA LEU A 18 6.27 3.76 -2.12
C LEU A 18 7.51 4.07 -2.98
N MET A 19 7.31 4.57 -4.19
CA MET A 19 8.40 4.99 -5.07
C MET A 19 9.18 6.15 -4.47
N GLY A 20 8.51 7.19 -3.97
CA GLY A 20 9.15 8.34 -3.33
C GLY A 20 10.00 7.95 -2.13
N ARG A 21 9.46 7.15 -1.21
CA ARG A 21 10.16 6.68 0.02
C ARG A 21 11.40 5.86 -0.31
N ASN A 22 11.34 5.03 -1.35
CA ASN A 22 12.45 4.15 -1.76
C ASN A 22 13.34 4.77 -2.85
N LYS A 23 13.08 6.02 -3.27
CA LYS A 23 13.77 6.70 -4.38
C LYS A 23 13.79 5.88 -5.67
N HIS A 24 12.74 5.10 -5.92
CA HIS A 24 12.62 4.29 -7.14
C HIS A 24 12.06 5.12 -8.30
N SER A 25 12.68 5.02 -9.46
CA SER A 25 12.15 5.46 -10.75
C SER A 25 11.26 4.39 -11.39
N GLU A 26 10.53 4.75 -12.46
CA GLU A 26 9.80 3.77 -13.27
C GLU A 26 10.75 2.75 -13.93
N GLY A 27 11.98 3.18 -14.27
CA GLY A 27 13.03 2.30 -14.76
C GLY A 27 13.52 1.29 -13.71
N ASP A 28 13.57 1.67 -12.43
CA ASP A 28 13.90 0.73 -11.34
C ASP A 28 12.82 -0.34 -11.20
N LEU A 29 11.55 0.07 -11.21
CA LEU A 29 10.44 -0.86 -11.12
C LEU A 29 10.36 -1.76 -12.36
N HIS A 30 10.63 -1.24 -13.56
CA HIS A 30 10.73 -2.05 -14.77
C HIS A 30 11.77 -3.17 -14.59
N ARG A 31 12.98 -2.85 -14.13
CA ARG A 31 14.04 -3.85 -13.88
C ARG A 31 13.65 -4.88 -12.82
N LYS A 32 12.91 -4.47 -11.79
CA LYS A 32 12.53 -5.34 -10.66
C LYS A 32 11.31 -6.21 -10.94
N THR A 33 10.41 -5.77 -11.82
CA THR A 33 9.10 -6.42 -12.07
C THR A 33 8.95 -7.02 -13.46
N GLY A 34 9.73 -6.56 -14.45
CA GLY A 34 9.53 -6.87 -15.86
C GLY A 34 8.39 -6.09 -16.53
N LEU A 35 7.62 -5.30 -15.78
CA LEU A 35 6.53 -4.48 -16.34
C LEU A 35 7.07 -3.35 -17.20
N SER A 36 6.37 -2.97 -18.28
CA SER A 36 6.77 -1.82 -19.08
C SER A 36 6.71 -0.52 -18.26
N GLN A 37 7.62 0.43 -18.53
CA GLN A 37 7.59 1.74 -17.87
C GLN A 37 6.25 2.46 -18.14
N SER A 38 5.68 2.31 -19.33
CA SER A 38 4.35 2.85 -19.66
C SER A 38 3.24 2.24 -18.80
N THR A 39 3.27 0.94 -18.51
CA THR A 39 2.32 0.29 -17.60
C THR A 39 2.45 0.87 -16.19
N ILE A 40 3.68 1.00 -15.69
CA ILE A 40 3.95 1.58 -14.36
C ILE A 40 3.45 3.03 -14.31
N GLY A 41 3.77 3.85 -15.31
CA GLY A 41 3.32 5.24 -15.41
C GLY A 41 1.80 5.38 -15.45
N ARG A 42 1.10 4.55 -16.24
CA ARG A 42 -0.38 4.56 -16.30
C ARG A 42 -1.01 4.13 -14.98
N THR A 43 -0.44 3.14 -14.30
CA THR A 43 -0.88 2.72 -12.95
C THR A 43 -0.70 3.86 -11.94
N ARG A 44 0.45 4.54 -11.94
CA ARG A 44 0.71 5.70 -11.06
C ARG A 44 -0.23 6.89 -11.30
N LYS A 45 -0.74 7.03 -12.51
CA LYS A 45 -1.66 8.11 -12.90
C LYS A 45 -3.14 7.71 -12.84
N ALA A 46 -3.44 6.48 -12.44
CA ALA A 46 -4.80 5.91 -12.46
C ALA A 46 -5.48 5.94 -13.85
N GLU A 47 -4.71 5.95 -14.94
CA GLU A 47 -5.21 6.06 -16.33
C GLU A 47 -5.86 4.76 -16.82
N THR A 48 -5.33 3.61 -16.39
CA THR A 48 -5.82 2.28 -16.79
C THR A 48 -6.23 1.44 -15.59
N ALA A 49 -7.09 0.44 -15.85
CA ALA A 49 -7.33 -0.61 -14.88
C ALA A 49 -6.02 -1.35 -14.58
N THR A 50 -5.64 -1.41 -13.30
CA THR A 50 -4.49 -2.22 -12.86
C THR A 50 -4.95 -3.67 -12.75
N THR A 51 -4.30 -4.57 -13.46
CA THR A 51 -4.58 -6.01 -13.33
C THR A 51 -4.07 -6.54 -12.01
N VAL A 52 -4.63 -7.66 -11.54
CA VAL A 52 -4.14 -8.33 -10.33
C VAL A 52 -2.66 -8.72 -10.49
N ASP A 53 -2.26 -9.26 -11.63
CA ASP A 53 -0.85 -9.63 -11.88
C ASP A 53 0.11 -8.41 -11.81
N THR A 54 -0.35 -7.24 -12.30
CA THR A 54 0.43 -5.99 -12.20
C THR A 54 0.56 -5.57 -10.74
N LEU A 55 -0.53 -5.69 -9.97
CA LEU A 55 -0.56 -5.37 -8.55
C LEU A 55 0.35 -6.31 -7.75
N ASP A 56 0.34 -7.62 -8.06
CA ASP A 56 1.18 -8.65 -7.44
C ASP A 56 2.67 -8.35 -7.67
N ALA A 57 3.05 -8.07 -8.91
CA ALA A 57 4.43 -7.77 -9.28
C ALA A 57 4.94 -6.51 -8.55
N LEU A 58 4.12 -5.47 -8.45
CA LEU A 58 4.47 -4.23 -7.75
C LEU A 58 4.54 -4.44 -6.23
N ALA A 59 3.56 -5.12 -5.63
CA ALA A 59 3.51 -5.38 -4.19
C ALA A 59 4.74 -6.18 -3.72
N LYS A 60 5.16 -7.18 -4.52
CA LYS A 60 6.34 -8.01 -4.26
C LYS A 60 7.62 -7.18 -4.12
N VAL A 61 7.80 -6.11 -4.90
CA VAL A 61 8.99 -5.24 -4.81
C VAL A 61 9.13 -4.61 -3.43
N TYR A 62 8.02 -4.36 -2.76
CA TYR A 62 7.96 -3.68 -1.48
C TYR A 62 7.68 -4.62 -0.30
N GLY A 63 7.71 -5.95 -0.53
CA GLY A 63 7.40 -6.93 0.50
C GLY A 63 5.94 -6.91 0.98
N LEU A 64 5.04 -6.42 0.13
CA LEU A 64 3.61 -6.30 0.42
C LEU A 64 2.80 -7.41 -0.25
N GLN A 65 1.62 -7.65 0.29
CA GLN A 65 0.54 -8.36 -0.37
C GLN A 65 -0.27 -7.41 -1.26
N PRO A 66 -0.88 -7.90 -2.35
CA PRO A 66 -1.57 -7.05 -3.33
C PRO A 66 -2.73 -6.25 -2.72
N TRP A 67 -3.52 -6.88 -1.83
CA TRP A 67 -4.62 -6.23 -1.14
C TRP A 67 -4.16 -5.06 -0.23
N GLN A 68 -2.92 -5.06 0.26
CA GLN A 68 -2.40 -3.98 1.09
C GLN A 68 -2.29 -2.68 0.30
N MET A 69 -2.02 -2.78 -1.02
CA MET A 69 -1.97 -1.61 -1.90
C MET A 69 -3.36 -0.98 -2.17
N LEU A 70 -4.45 -1.63 -1.75
CA LEU A 70 -5.82 -1.11 -1.87
C LEU A 70 -6.29 -0.33 -0.62
N ILE A 71 -5.43 -0.17 0.38
CA ILE A 71 -5.75 0.56 1.61
C ILE A 71 -5.38 2.02 1.42
N ALA A 72 -6.36 2.91 1.51
CA ALA A 72 -6.12 4.35 1.48
C ALA A 72 -5.20 4.75 2.65
N ASP A 73 -4.27 5.67 2.39
CA ASP A 73 -3.30 6.16 3.36
C ASP A 73 -2.45 5.02 3.98
N LEU A 74 -2.01 4.07 3.16
CA LEU A 74 -1.21 2.92 3.59
C LEU A 74 0.07 3.37 4.33
N ASP A 75 0.07 3.20 5.65
CA ASP A 75 1.27 3.28 6.47
C ASP A 75 1.94 1.91 6.54
N ILE A 76 3.03 1.74 5.79
CA ILE A 76 3.82 0.50 5.76
C ILE A 76 4.41 0.19 7.15
N SER A 77 4.66 1.22 7.97
CA SER A 77 5.16 1.09 9.34
C SER A 77 4.07 0.65 10.32
N ASN A 78 2.80 0.77 9.94
CA ASN A 78 1.63 0.44 10.75
C ASN A 78 0.59 -0.31 9.90
N PRO A 79 0.92 -1.54 9.47
CA PRO A 79 0.02 -2.30 8.61
C PRO A 79 -1.31 -2.54 9.32
N PRO A 80 -2.46 -2.34 8.64
CA PRO A 80 -3.76 -2.57 9.24
C PRO A 80 -3.93 -4.04 9.62
N VAL A 81 -4.44 -4.25 10.82
CA VAL A 81 -4.65 -5.57 11.40
C VAL A 81 -5.85 -6.23 10.70
N LEU A 82 -5.59 -7.09 9.71
CA LEU A 82 -6.64 -7.86 9.02
C LEU A 82 -6.92 -9.22 9.65
N LYS A 83 -6.80 -9.34 10.97
CA LYS A 83 -7.37 -10.50 11.68
C LYS A 83 -8.62 -10.04 12.42
N ALA A 84 -9.67 -10.84 12.36
CA ALA A 84 -10.72 -10.80 13.37
C ALA A 84 -10.04 -11.09 14.71
N LEU A 85 -9.67 -10.04 15.43
CA LEU A 85 -9.02 -10.14 16.73
C LEU A 85 -9.97 -10.93 17.63
N THR A 86 -9.46 -11.99 18.24
CA THR A 86 -10.15 -12.53 19.42
C THR A 86 -10.27 -11.41 20.46
N LYS A 87 -11.29 -11.43 21.32
CA LYS A 87 -11.47 -10.37 22.35
C LYS A 87 -10.18 -10.04 23.11
N LYS A 88 -9.36 -11.06 23.41
CA LYS A 88 -8.08 -10.89 24.11
C LYS A 88 -7.03 -10.15 23.27
N GLU A 89 -6.95 -10.43 21.98
CA GLU A 89 -6.01 -9.74 21.09
C GLU A 89 -6.45 -8.29 20.85
N GLN A 90 -7.76 -8.03 20.85
CA GLN A 90 -8.31 -6.67 20.77
C GLN A 90 -7.99 -5.85 22.02
N GLU A 91 -8.24 -6.41 23.20
CA GLU A 91 -7.87 -5.77 24.48
C GLU A 91 -6.36 -5.49 24.59
N PHE A 92 -5.52 -6.39 24.07
CA PHE A 92 -4.07 -6.19 24.03
C PHE A 92 -3.69 -5.03 23.09
N TYR A 93 -4.27 -4.99 21.89
CA TYR A 93 -4.04 -3.90 20.94
C TYR A 93 -4.47 -2.54 21.48
N ASP A 94 -5.64 -2.47 22.13
CA ASP A 94 -6.15 -1.24 22.73
C ASP A 94 -5.23 -0.73 23.84
N LYS A 95 -4.75 -1.63 24.71
CA LYS A 95 -3.76 -1.30 25.75
C LYS A 95 -2.45 -0.79 25.15
N MET A 96 -1.92 -1.46 24.11
CA MET A 96 -0.70 -1.01 23.45
C MET A 96 -0.84 0.38 22.82
N LYS A 97 -1.99 0.64 22.18
CA LYS A 97 -2.26 1.95 21.57
C LYS A 97 -2.38 3.06 22.61
N GLN A 98 -2.98 2.77 23.76
CA GLN A 98 -3.07 3.68 24.90
C GLN A 98 -1.67 4.05 25.40
N VAL A 99 -0.81 3.06 25.63
CA VAL A 99 0.57 3.27 26.11
C VAL A 99 1.39 4.09 25.11
N MET A 100 1.28 3.81 23.81
CA MET A 100 2.00 4.58 22.79
C MET A 100 1.54 6.04 22.72
N LYS A 101 0.27 6.33 23.01
CA LYS A 101 -0.27 7.70 23.07
C LYS A 101 0.23 8.48 24.28
N GLU A 102 0.50 7.80 25.39
CA GLU A 102 1.04 8.40 26.63
C GLU A 102 2.55 8.66 26.55
N LEU A 103 3.24 8.05 25.59
CA LEU A 103 4.68 8.21 25.35
C LEU A 103 5.02 9.33 24.35
N GLN A 104 4.02 10.00 23.76
CA GLN A 104 4.17 11.17 22.89
C GLN A 104 3.86 12.46 23.64
#